data_AF-A0A7X7Z718-F1
#
_entry.id   AF-A0A7X7Z718-F1
#
_cell.length_a   1.000
_cell.length_b   1.000
_cell.length_c   1.000
_cell.angle_alpha   90.00
_cell.angle_beta   90.00
_cell.angle_gamma   90.00
#
_symmetry.space_group_name_H-M   'P 1'
#
loop_
_entity.id
_entity.type
_entity.pdbx_description
1 polymer ?
#
loop_
_entity_poly.entity_id
_entity_poly.type
_entity_poly.pdbx_seq_one_letter_code
_entity_poly.pdbx_strand_id
1 'polypeptide(L)'
;MKRPGIGMMIMLIVFLCLGCGRQGVSTPHNVQNMADSIMPKVFRIEGGWGYEISKNGRTIIHQPFIPAIEGKIPFVDSLQALATAKLVILKIRKNIIPPAINQYELDSLGIAYKKSALTN
;
A
#
# COMPACT_ATOMS: atom_id res chain seq x y z
N MET A 1 5.52 3.44 -39.21
CA MET A 1 5.29 2.12 -38.57
C MET A 1 6.00 2.14 -37.22
N LYS A 2 5.30 1.75 -36.13
CA LYS A 2 5.75 1.62 -34.72
C LYS A 2 6.12 2.89 -33.95
N ARG A 3 5.18 3.33 -33.10
CA ARG A 3 5.47 4.05 -31.85
C ARG A 3 5.74 3.00 -30.76
N PRO A 4 6.93 2.90 -30.16
CA PRO A 4 7.13 2.06 -28.98
C PRO A 4 6.91 2.81 -27.67
N GLY A 5 5.81 2.45 -27.01
CA GLY A 5 5.56 2.37 -25.56
C GLY A 5 6.35 3.25 -24.59
N ILE A 6 5.79 4.41 -24.27
CA ILE A 6 5.97 5.06 -22.97
C ILE A 6 4.98 4.36 -22.03
N GLY A 7 5.41 3.34 -21.28
CA GLY A 7 4.46 2.63 -20.43
C GLY A 7 4.94 1.32 -19.84
N MET A 8 6.05 1.31 -19.11
CA MET A 8 6.20 0.34 -18.03
C MET A 8 7.31 0.79 -17.07
N MET A 9 7.01 0.71 -15.78
CA MET A 9 7.97 0.71 -14.68
C MET A 9 8.55 2.06 -14.24
N ILE A 10 7.67 3.04 -14.06
CA ILE A 10 7.96 4.17 -13.18
C ILE A 10 7.75 3.72 -11.72
N MET A 11 8.87 3.76 -10.99
CA MET A 11 9.01 3.94 -9.53
C MET A 11 8.63 2.82 -8.58
N LEU A 12 9.61 1.93 -8.33
CA LEU A 12 9.95 1.52 -6.97
C LEU A 12 11.42 1.03 -6.90
N ILE A 13 12.35 1.84 -7.37
CA ILE A 13 13.78 1.68 -7.07
C ILE A 13 14.35 3.07 -6.77
N VAL A 14 14.22 3.51 -5.52
CA VAL A 14 15.17 4.47 -4.95
C VAL A 14 16.23 3.63 -4.25
N PHE A 15 17.16 3.09 -5.04
CA PHE A 15 18.47 2.67 -4.55
C PHE A 15 19.31 3.94 -4.47
N LEU A 16 19.43 4.52 -3.28
CA LEU A 16 20.38 5.58 -3.00
C LEU A 16 21.03 5.29 -1.65
N CYS A 17 21.76 4.17 -1.60
CA CYS A 17 22.71 3.88 -0.55
C CYS A 17 24.11 3.82 -1.14
N LEU A 18 24.72 4.97 -1.42
CA LEU A 18 26.17 5.09 -1.53
C LEU A 18 26.65 6.43 -0.96
N GLY A 19 27.08 6.38 0.32
CA GLY A 19 28.14 7.22 0.86
C GLY A 19 27.75 8.57 1.49
N CYS A 20 27.74 8.64 2.83
CA CYS A 20 28.76 9.38 3.59
C CYS A 20 28.59 9.22 5.12
N GLY A 21 29.69 8.93 5.81
CA GLY A 21 30.01 9.56 7.09
C GLY A 21 29.50 8.93 8.40
N ARG A 22 30.44 8.60 9.29
CA ARG A 22 30.26 8.50 10.75
C ARG A 22 29.62 9.77 11.33
N GLN A 23 28.65 9.59 12.24
CA GLN A 23 28.37 10.34 13.49
C GLN A 23 26.92 9.99 13.90
N GLY A 24 26.55 9.75 15.16
CA GLY A 24 27.24 9.88 16.42
C GLY A 24 26.30 9.38 17.52
N VAL A 25 26.86 9.09 18.68
CA VAL A 25 26.16 8.77 19.92
C VAL A 25 25.09 9.83 20.19
N SER A 26 23.83 9.40 20.34
CA SER A 26 22.78 10.22 20.93
C SER A 26 22.01 9.37 21.93
N THR A 27 22.31 9.66 23.21
CA THR A 27 21.47 9.69 24.42
C THR A 27 20.52 8.52 24.72
N PRO A 28 20.29 8.19 26.01
CA PRO A 28 19.21 7.29 26.39
C PRO A 28 17.90 8.01 26.07
N HIS A 29 17.30 7.68 24.93
CA HIS A 29 15.99 8.18 24.58
C HIS A 29 15.00 7.55 25.56
N ASN A 30 14.54 8.37 26.51
CA ASN A 30 13.36 8.16 27.31
C ASN A 30 12.30 7.48 26.42
N VAL A 31 11.91 6.26 26.80
CA VAL A 31 10.94 5.43 26.08
C VAL A 31 9.60 6.16 26.12
N GLN A 32 9.42 7.09 25.20
CA GLN A 32 8.10 7.55 24.81
C GLN A 32 7.44 6.36 24.12
N ASN A 33 6.73 5.57 24.92
CA ASN A 33 5.71 4.62 24.50
C ASN A 33 4.57 5.39 23.80
N MET A 34 4.88 6.07 22.70
CA MET A 34 3.88 6.45 21.71
C MET A 34 3.68 5.20 20.89
N ALA A 35 2.69 4.40 21.25
CA ALA A 35 2.25 3.29 20.41
C ALA A 35 2.18 3.81 18.97
N ASP A 36 2.98 3.23 18.07
CA ASP A 36 3.07 3.65 16.67
C ASP A 36 1.66 3.86 16.11
N SER A 37 1.28 5.13 15.92
CA SER A 37 -0.08 5.47 15.53
C SER A 37 -0.20 5.27 14.02
N ILE A 38 -0.57 4.04 13.66
CA ILE A 38 -0.86 3.64 12.30
C ILE A 38 -2.36 3.78 12.08
N MET A 39 -2.77 4.70 11.20
CA MET A 39 -4.15 5.02 10.92
C MET A 39 -4.49 4.73 9.45
N PRO A 40 -5.56 3.94 9.18
CA PRO A 40 -6.09 3.81 7.83
C PRO A 40 -6.99 5.00 7.48
N LYS A 41 -6.96 5.41 6.22
CA LYS A 41 -7.89 6.39 5.64
C LYS A 41 -8.39 5.86 4.31
N VAL A 42 -9.66 6.04 4.03
CA VAL A 42 -10.25 5.73 2.72
C VAL A 42 -10.53 7.03 1.97
N PHE A 43 -10.38 6.98 0.65
CA PHE A 43 -10.67 8.11 -0.21
C PHE A 43 -11.36 7.64 -1.49
N ARG A 44 -12.16 8.52 -2.08
CA ARG A 44 -12.89 8.24 -3.30
C ARG A 44 -12.06 8.63 -4.51
N ILE A 45 -12.11 7.80 -5.54
CA ILE A 45 -11.48 8.05 -6.84
C ILE A 45 -12.49 7.86 -7.97
N GLU A 46 -12.06 8.17 -9.19
CA GLU A 46 -12.86 7.88 -10.37
C GLU A 46 -13.17 6.38 -10.45
N GLY A 47 -14.46 6.03 -10.49
CA GLY A 47 -14.92 4.65 -10.59
C GLY A 47 -14.93 3.83 -9.30
N GLY A 48 -14.51 4.37 -8.14
CA GLY A 48 -14.61 3.64 -6.87
C GLY A 48 -13.82 4.25 -5.71
N TRP A 49 -13.17 3.39 -4.92
CA TRP A 49 -12.48 3.74 -3.67
C TRP A 49 -11.04 3.24 -3.65
N GLY A 50 -10.20 3.95 -2.90
CA GLY A 50 -8.84 3.57 -2.55
C GLY A 50 -8.59 3.75 -1.05
N TYR A 51 -7.42 3.32 -0.58
CA TYR A 51 -7.02 3.53 0.80
C TYR A 51 -5.59 4.05 0.92
N GLU A 52 -5.35 4.73 2.04
CA GLU A 52 -4.08 5.27 2.48
C GLU A 52 -3.83 4.78 3.91
N ILE A 53 -2.57 4.53 4.24
CA ILE A 53 -2.13 4.25 5.60
C ILE A 53 -1.10 5.29 5.99
N SER A 54 -1.36 5.95 7.12
CA SER A 54 -0.47 6.96 7.68
C SER A 54 0.12 6.46 8.99
N LYS A 55 1.44 6.63 9.16
CA LYS A 55 2.17 6.33 10.39
C LYS A 55 2.76 7.63 10.93
N ASN A 56 2.42 8.00 12.16
CA ASN A 56 2.93 9.19 12.83
C ASN A 56 2.76 10.47 11.97
N GLY A 57 1.58 10.62 11.36
CA GLY A 57 1.24 11.76 10.50
C GLY A 57 1.81 11.74 9.08
N ARG A 58 2.59 10.71 8.71
CA ARG A 58 3.15 10.55 7.35
C ARG A 58 2.47 9.40 6.61
N THR A 59 2.01 9.64 5.39
CA THR A 59 1.52 8.58 4.50
C THR A 59 2.65 7.63 4.16
N ILE A 60 2.49 6.35 4.53
CA ILE A 60 3.45 5.28 4.22
C ILE A 60 2.98 4.39 3.07
N ILE A 61 1.67 4.31 2.85
CA ILE A 61 1.08 3.52 1.77
C ILE A 61 -0.06 4.33 1.17
N HIS A 62 -0.03 4.48 -0.15
CA HIS A 62 -1.11 5.07 -0.93
C HIS A 62 -1.51 4.08 -2.03
N GLN A 63 -2.70 3.49 -1.86
CA GLN A 63 -3.14 2.37 -2.67
C GLN A 63 -4.53 2.68 -3.28
N PRO A 64 -4.56 3.34 -4.45
CA PRO A 64 -5.81 3.70 -5.13
C PRO A 64 -6.56 2.50 -5.71
N PHE A 65 -5.87 1.36 -5.95
CA PHE A 65 -6.43 0.19 -6.63
C PHE A 65 -6.22 -1.09 -5.83
N ILE A 66 -7.02 -2.11 -6.12
CA ILE A 66 -6.98 -3.40 -5.42
C ILE A 66 -5.61 -4.07 -5.61
N PRO A 67 -4.88 -4.39 -4.51
CA PRO A 67 -3.60 -5.11 -4.61
C PRO A 67 -3.81 -6.53 -5.16
N ALA A 68 -2.76 -7.18 -5.70
CA ALA A 68 -2.84 -8.54 -6.28
C ALA A 68 -3.77 -8.76 -7.48
N ILE A 69 -4.50 -7.74 -7.94
CA ILE A 69 -5.30 -7.77 -9.16
C ILE A 69 -4.60 -6.92 -10.22
N GLU A 70 -4.36 -7.52 -11.39
CA GLU A 70 -3.81 -6.79 -12.52
C GLU A 70 -4.85 -5.80 -13.06
N GLY A 71 -4.43 -4.54 -13.23
CA GLY A 71 -5.27 -3.46 -13.74
C GLY A 71 -5.47 -2.32 -12.73
N LYS A 72 -6.08 -1.23 -13.20
CA LYS A 72 -6.43 -0.06 -12.37
C LYS A 72 -7.85 -0.21 -11.84
N ILE A 73 -8.10 -1.29 -11.11
CA ILE A 73 -9.43 -1.61 -10.59
C ILE A 73 -9.59 -0.98 -9.20
N PRO A 74 -10.47 0.01 -9.03
CA PRO A 74 -10.74 0.58 -7.71
C PRO A 74 -11.59 -0.38 -6.87
N PHE A 75 -11.58 -0.20 -5.55
CA PHE A 75 -12.52 -0.91 -4.68
C PHE A 75 -13.94 -0.44 -4.97
N VAL A 76 -14.90 -1.37 -4.98
CA VAL A 76 -16.31 -1.04 -5.22
C VAL A 76 -16.88 -0.26 -4.03
N ASP A 77 -16.44 -0.60 -2.83
CA ASP A 77 -16.88 0.02 -1.57
C ASP A 77 -15.70 0.47 -0.71
N SER A 78 -15.92 1.59 -0.02
CA SER A 78 -15.10 2.10 1.07
C SER A 78 -14.82 1.06 2.16
N LEU A 79 -15.79 0.18 2.47
CA LEU A 79 -15.61 -0.87 3.48
C LEU A 79 -14.59 -1.92 3.04
N GLN A 80 -14.56 -2.28 1.76
CA GLN A 80 -13.55 -3.20 1.21
C GLN A 80 -12.15 -2.58 1.22
N ALA A 81 -12.05 -1.30 0.84
CA ALA A 81 -10.80 -0.55 0.92
C ALA A 81 -10.29 -0.48 2.37
N LEU A 82 -11.20 -0.21 3.33
CA LEU A 82 -10.88 -0.17 4.75
C LEU A 82 -10.46 -1.53 5.32
N ALA A 83 -11.15 -2.61 4.94
CA ALA A 83 -10.82 -3.97 5.37
C ALA A 83 -9.41 -4.37 4.88
N THR A 84 -9.10 -4.06 3.62
CA THR A 84 -7.77 -4.28 3.05
C THR A 84 -6.71 -3.46 3.78
N ALA A 85 -6.98 -2.17 4.03
CA ALA A 85 -6.07 -1.31 4.80
C ALA A 85 -5.77 -1.88 6.18
N LYS A 86 -6.79 -2.38 6.90
CA LYS A 86 -6.63 -3.02 8.20
C LYS A 86 -5.77 -4.29 8.13
N LEU A 87 -5.93 -5.10 7.09
CA LEU A 87 -5.10 -6.29 6.89
C LEU A 87 -3.63 -5.90 6.65
N VAL A 88 -3.38 -4.88 5.84
CA VAL A 88 -2.03 -4.34 5.63
C VAL A 88 -1.42 -3.80 6.92
N ILE A 89 -2.21 -3.06 7.72
CA ILE A 89 -1.78 -2.61 9.06
C ILE A 89 -1.41 -3.78 9.97
N LEU A 90 -2.21 -4.86 9.95
CA LEU A 90 -1.92 -6.07 10.71
C LEU A 90 -0.58 -6.70 10.28
N LYS A 91 -0.30 -6.76 8.97
CA LYS A 91 0.97 -7.28 8.43
C LYS A 91 2.16 -6.40 8.82
N ILE A 92 2.00 -5.07 8.76
CA ILE A 92 3.02 -4.11 9.20
C ILE A 92 3.32 -4.30 10.70
N ARG A 93 2.28 -4.44 11.54
CA ARG A 93 2.44 -4.70 12.98
C ARG A 93 3.12 -6.03 13.28
N LYS A 94 2.98 -7.02 12.38
CA LYS A 94 3.65 -8.32 12.44
C LYS A 94 5.06 -8.32 11.83
N ASN A 95 5.60 -7.17 11.42
CA ASN A 95 6.88 -7.05 10.72
C ASN A 95 6.99 -7.90 9.43
N ILE A 96 5.88 -8.14 8.74
CA ILE A 96 5.87 -8.86 7.46
C ILE A 96 6.17 -7.87 6.34
N ILE A 97 7.32 -8.02 5.69
CA ILE A 97 7.80 -7.14 4.60
C ILE A 97 8.16 -8.01 3.38
N PRO A 98 7.59 -7.74 2.19
CA PRO A 98 6.62 -6.69 1.90
C PRO A 98 5.21 -7.04 2.45
N PRO A 99 4.40 -6.04 2.84
CA PRO A 99 3.01 -6.25 3.28
C PRO A 99 2.08 -6.47 2.06
N ALA A 100 2.48 -7.37 1.16
CA ALA A 100 1.71 -7.73 -0.03
C ALA A 100 0.45 -8.48 0.36
N ILE A 101 -0.67 -8.18 -0.29
CA ILE A 101 -1.92 -8.93 -0.15
C ILE A 101 -2.03 -9.89 -1.33
N ASN A 102 -2.39 -11.14 -1.08
CA ASN A 102 -2.60 -12.16 -2.10
C ASN A 102 -4.10 -12.29 -2.44
N GLN A 103 -4.42 -12.87 -3.61
CA GLN A 103 -5.80 -13.06 -4.06
C GLN A 103 -6.65 -13.85 -3.04
N TYR A 104 -6.10 -14.93 -2.48
CA TYR A 104 -6.76 -15.72 -1.42
C TYR A 104 -7.17 -14.89 -0.20
N GLU A 105 -6.39 -13.87 0.16
CA GLU A 105 -6.71 -13.00 1.29
C GLU A 105 -7.83 -12.01 0.94
N LEU A 106 -7.90 -11.56 -0.31
CA LEU A 106 -9.01 -10.74 -0.80
C LEU A 106 -10.31 -11.54 -0.85
N ASP A 107 -10.24 -12.79 -1.31
CA ASP A 107 -11.38 -13.72 -1.34
C ASP A 107 -11.90 -13.99 0.07
N SER A 108 -10.98 -14.21 1.03
CA SER A 108 -11.33 -14.38 2.44
C SER A 108 -11.96 -13.14 3.06
N LEU A 109 -11.61 -11.95 2.57
CA LEU A 109 -12.23 -10.68 2.98
C LEU A 109 -13.55 -10.38 2.25
N GLY A 110 -13.96 -11.23 1.30
CA GLY A 110 -15.18 -11.01 0.50
C GLY A 110 -15.08 -9.79 -0.42
N ILE A 111 -13.87 -9.45 -0.88
CA ILE A 111 -13.66 -8.30 -1.76
C ILE A 111 -14.10 -8.66 -3.17
N ALA A 112 -15.34 -8.30 -3.50
CA ALA A 112 -15.87 -8.39 -4.85
C ALA A 112 -15.22 -7.33 -5.75
N TYR A 113 -14.54 -7.78 -6.79
CA TYR A 113 -14.04 -6.93 -7.86
C TYR A 113 -14.58 -7.41 -9.21
N LYS A 114 -14.93 -6.46 -10.09
CA LYS A 114 -15.31 -6.80 -11.46
C LYS A 114 -14.05 -7.20 -12.22
N LYS A 115 -13.87 -8.50 -12.47
CA LYS A 115 -12.93 -8.97 -13.48
C LYS A 115 -13.46 -8.43 -14.82
N SER A 116 -12.92 -7.32 -15.30
CA SER A 116 -13.22 -6.86 -16.66
C SER A 116 -12.86 -8.00 -17.59
N ALA A 117 -13.87 -8.52 -18.28
CA ALA A 117 -13.74 -9.63 -19.21
C ALA A 117 -12.65 -9.30 -20.24
N LEU A 118 -11.44 -9.80 -20.01
CA LEU A 118 -10.50 -10.06 -21.09
C LEU A 118 -10.89 -11.43 -21.64
N THR A 119 -11.90 -11.38 -22.51
CA THR A 119 -12.13 -12.39 -23.52
C THR A 119 -10.90 -12.40 -24.43
N ASN A 120 -10.23 -13.53 -24.51
CA ASN A 120 -9.86 -14.12 -25.78
C ASN A 120 -9.77 -15.64 -25.63
#